data_AF-A0A210XV52-F1
#
_entry.id   AF-A0A210XV52-F1
#
_cell.length_a   1.000
_cell.length_b   1.000
_cell.length_c   1.000
_cell.angle_alpha   90.00
_cell.angle_beta   90.00
_cell.angle_gamma   90.00
#
_symmetry.space_group_name_H-M   'P 1'
#
loop_
_entity.id
_entity.type
_entity.pdbx_description
1 polymer ?
#
loop_
_entity_poly.entity_id
_entity_poly.type
_entity_poly.pdbx_seq_one_letter_code
_entity_poly.pdbx_strand_id
1 'polypeptide(L)'
;MLQNIRDNSQGWIAKTIIGVIVVLLALTGFDAIFNAASNAQNAAEVNGEEISRYDLDQAMNMQRRQLAQQLGQDFDPSLLDDRLLRDAALGSLIDRMLLLQAAKGANFAFSREALDQLILQTPEFQVDGAFNPARFDQVIQQMGYSRLQFRQLLEQEMLIGQLRAGISGTGFVTDQQVQNFARLEMQTRDFATLTVPAQHEAIEVSDDQINEFYEANADRFRTPEQVVVEYVELKKESFFDQVEASDEELQELYQKQIANLAEQRRAAHILIETGGELSDDEAKAKIDEIAARVKNGEDFATVAKEVSQDPGSANEGGDLGFAGPGVYDPAFEDALYALNEGEVSAPVKSEFGWHIIKLLGVQSPEVPSFESMKPELVRELKAQQVEQRFVETSKQLEDAAFEASDLAQPAQELGLMVQTTEAFGREGGEGITANRQVIQAAFSEEVLVDGANSSVIELDPDTAVVIRVKEHLKPAAIPLADVRDDIVQQLQRKLAAETARTQGEQLLAELREGKQPEGQWQAVEAATRSQEGVAPALLQAVFRMPRPEQQDKPSYSGVALNNGDYVVVRLNGVNEADATLSDEEKLNIRRFLASRMGQQDFAAFRQKLQAEAKIERF
;
A
#
# COMPACT_ATOMS: atom_id res chain seq x y z
N MET A 1 54.70 31.48 15.56
CA MET A 1 53.64 31.61 14.54
C MET A 1 52.28 32.00 15.13
N LEU A 2 51.78 31.36 16.19
CA LEU A 2 50.48 31.68 16.80
C LEU A 2 50.37 33.11 17.39
N GLN A 3 51.46 33.68 17.91
CA GLN A 3 51.47 35.08 18.38
C GLN A 3 51.35 36.11 17.24
N ASN A 4 51.99 35.88 16.08
CA ASN A 4 51.84 36.76 14.91
C ASN A 4 50.43 36.75 14.33
N ILE A 5 49.70 35.62 14.44
CA ILE A 5 48.29 35.54 14.05
C ILE A 5 47.41 36.31 15.03
N ARG A 6 47.71 36.25 16.34
CA ARG A 6 46.98 37.00 17.37
C ARG A 6 47.18 38.51 17.22
N ASP A 7 48.40 38.96 16.96
CA ASP A 7 48.71 40.39 16.86
C ASP A 7 48.21 41.01 15.54
N ASN A 8 48.17 40.26 14.44
CA ASN A 8 47.54 40.71 13.18
C ASN A 8 45.99 40.70 13.23
N SER A 9 45.37 39.87 14.08
CA SER A 9 43.90 39.83 14.24
C SER A 9 43.33 41.04 14.98
N GLN A 10 44.17 41.80 15.72
CA GLN A 10 43.79 42.99 16.47
C GLN A 10 43.92 44.30 15.65
N GLY A 11 44.55 44.23 14.47
CA GLY A 11 44.74 45.37 13.58
C GLY A 11 43.44 45.89 12.96
N TRP A 12 43.36 47.19 12.71
CA TRP A 12 42.17 47.85 12.17
C TRP A 12 41.70 47.23 10.84
N ILE A 13 42.62 46.77 9.99
CA ILE A 13 42.34 46.10 8.71
C ILE A 13 41.59 44.79 8.90
N ALA A 14 41.96 43.97 9.89
CA ALA A 14 41.26 42.72 10.19
C ALA A 14 39.83 42.98 10.68
N LYS A 15 39.64 44.03 11.49
CA LYS A 15 38.30 44.46 11.95
C LYS A 15 37.45 44.99 10.80
N THR A 16 38.02 45.67 9.81
CA THR A 16 37.31 46.12 8.61
C THR A 16 36.91 44.94 7.72
N ILE A 17 37.80 43.96 7.52
CA ILE A 17 37.49 42.75 6.72
C ILE A 17 36.38 41.93 7.40
N ILE A 18 36.47 41.71 8.72
CA ILE A 18 35.42 41.02 9.47
C ILE A 18 34.12 41.80 9.43
N GLY A 19 34.16 43.14 9.58
CA GLY A 19 32.99 43.99 9.46
C GLY A 19 32.33 43.91 8.08
N VAL A 20 33.12 43.88 7.00
CA VAL A 20 32.62 43.70 5.63
C VAL A 20 32.04 42.31 5.42
N ILE A 21 32.66 41.26 5.96
CA ILE A 21 32.13 39.88 5.91
C ILE A 21 30.82 39.76 6.69
N VAL A 22 30.72 40.38 7.86
CA VAL A 22 29.50 40.41 8.67
C VAL A 22 28.39 41.19 7.98
N VAL A 23 28.72 42.33 7.35
CA VAL A 23 27.77 43.13 6.58
C VAL A 23 27.35 42.42 5.29
N LEU A 24 28.26 41.71 4.62
CA LEU A 24 27.92 40.84 3.47
C LEU A 24 27.02 39.68 3.90
N LEU A 25 27.35 38.98 4.98
CA LEU A 25 26.51 37.90 5.54
C LEU A 25 25.13 38.42 6.00
N ALA A 26 25.06 39.65 6.52
CA ALA A 26 23.80 40.30 6.87
C ALA A 26 22.99 40.74 5.63
N LEU A 27 23.66 41.08 4.52
CA LEU A 27 23.03 41.52 3.27
C LEU A 27 22.71 40.37 2.29
N THR A 28 23.38 39.21 2.38
CA THR A 28 23.13 38.02 1.55
C THR A 28 22.24 36.96 2.22
N GLY A 29 21.80 37.19 3.47
CA GLY A 29 20.66 36.49 4.07
C GLY A 29 21.02 35.33 5.00
N PHE A 30 20.94 35.58 6.30
CA PHE A 30 20.92 34.55 7.35
C PHE A 30 19.64 33.68 7.26
N ASP A 31 18.55 34.23 6.70
CA ASP A 31 17.29 33.52 6.45
C ASP A 31 17.41 32.43 5.36
N ALA A 32 18.26 32.61 4.33
CA ALA A 32 18.36 31.67 3.23
C ALA A 32 19.05 30.34 3.62
N ILE A 33 19.97 30.39 4.59
CA ILE A 33 20.71 29.21 5.07
C ILE A 33 19.87 28.41 6.09
N PHE A 34 19.09 29.09 6.94
CA PHE A 34 18.16 28.42 7.85
C PHE A 34 16.96 27.81 7.11
N ASN A 35 16.40 28.52 6.12
CA ASN A 35 15.31 27.97 5.29
C ASN A 35 15.77 26.81 4.40
N ALA A 36 17.03 26.79 3.93
CA ALA A 36 17.57 25.65 3.19
C ALA A 36 17.79 24.40 4.05
N ALA A 37 18.02 24.57 5.37
CA ALA A 37 18.17 23.45 6.31
C ALA A 37 16.82 22.93 6.83
N SER A 38 15.79 23.78 6.96
CA SER A 38 14.42 23.35 7.28
C SER A 38 13.71 22.70 6.09
N ASN A 39 13.85 23.28 4.88
CA ASN A 39 13.25 22.74 3.64
C ASN A 39 13.87 21.39 3.22
N ALA A 40 15.04 21.01 3.76
CA ALA A 40 15.66 19.72 3.49
C ALA A 40 14.84 18.52 4.00
N GLN A 41 13.89 18.74 4.92
CA GLN A 41 13.00 17.70 5.45
C GLN A 41 11.56 17.79 4.92
N ASN A 42 11.24 18.79 4.11
CA ASN A 42 9.89 19.01 3.57
C ASN A 42 9.79 18.53 2.13
N ALA A 43 8.60 18.05 1.77
CA ALA A 43 8.22 17.64 0.42
C ALA A 43 7.40 18.73 -0.29
N ALA A 44 6.54 19.43 0.45
CA ALA A 44 5.79 20.59 -0.02
C ALA A 44 5.33 21.47 1.15
N GLU A 45 4.90 22.68 0.85
CA GLU A 45 4.21 23.59 1.76
C GLU A 45 2.90 24.07 1.10
N VAL A 46 1.80 24.05 1.84
CA VAL A 46 0.46 24.43 1.36
C VAL A 46 -0.16 25.45 2.32
N ASN A 47 -0.27 26.70 1.87
CA ASN A 47 -0.78 27.83 2.67
C ASN A 47 -0.06 28.00 4.03
N GLY A 48 1.23 27.69 4.11
CA GLY A 48 2.01 27.79 5.35
C GLY A 48 2.02 26.53 6.22
N GLU A 49 1.31 25.46 5.83
CA GLU A 49 1.41 24.14 6.48
C GLU A 49 2.35 23.23 5.68
N GLU A 50 3.25 22.54 6.38
CA GLU A 50 4.30 21.71 5.76
C GLU A 50 3.85 20.26 5.59
N ILE A 51 4.21 19.67 4.45
CA ILE A 51 4.14 18.22 4.19
C ILE A 51 5.57 17.69 4.30
N SER A 52 5.82 16.83 5.28
CA SER A 52 7.17 16.29 5.49
C SER A 52 7.54 15.26 4.43
N ARG A 53 8.85 15.03 4.24
CA ARG A 53 9.35 13.91 3.41
C ARG A 53 8.91 12.56 3.95
N TYR A 54 8.83 12.43 5.28
CA TYR A 54 8.33 11.23 5.91
C TYR A 54 6.88 10.91 5.50
N ASP A 55 6.01 11.93 5.49
CA ASP A 55 4.60 11.75 5.06
C ASP A 55 4.52 11.34 3.59
N LEU A 56 5.37 11.92 2.74
CA LEU A 56 5.47 11.57 1.33
C LEU A 56 5.92 10.12 1.15
N ASP A 57 6.97 9.69 1.86
CA ASP A 57 7.49 8.32 1.76
C ASP A 57 6.46 7.29 2.25
N GLN A 58 5.73 7.59 3.33
CA GLN A 58 4.62 6.76 3.80
C GLN A 58 3.49 6.67 2.78
N ALA A 59 3.09 7.80 2.19
CA ALA A 59 2.06 7.84 1.15
C ALA A 59 2.48 7.08 -0.12
N MET A 60 3.75 7.19 -0.53
CA MET A 60 4.31 6.42 -1.65
C MET A 60 4.26 4.91 -1.37
N ASN A 61 4.65 4.48 -0.16
CA ASN A 61 4.60 3.08 0.24
C ASN A 61 3.17 2.54 0.28
N MET A 62 2.21 3.34 0.78
CA MET A 62 0.79 2.98 0.72
C MET A 62 0.29 2.83 -0.72
N GLN A 63 0.62 3.79 -1.59
CA GLN A 63 0.23 3.77 -3.00
C GLN A 63 0.81 2.54 -3.73
N ARG A 64 2.08 2.22 -3.45
CA ARG A 64 2.76 1.03 -3.99
C ARG A 64 2.05 -0.25 -3.56
N ARG A 65 1.72 -0.39 -2.27
CA ARG A 65 0.96 -1.56 -1.76
C ARG A 65 -0.42 -1.69 -2.40
N GLN A 66 -1.14 -0.58 -2.56
CA GLN A 66 -2.46 -0.58 -3.19
C GLN A 66 -2.40 -1.02 -4.67
N LEU A 67 -1.42 -0.52 -5.43
CA LEU A 67 -1.21 -0.91 -6.82
C LEU A 67 -0.82 -2.38 -6.94
N ALA A 68 0.08 -2.87 -6.08
CA ALA A 68 0.45 -4.28 -6.03
C ALA A 68 -0.78 -5.18 -5.77
N GLN A 69 -1.67 -4.80 -4.85
CA GLN A 69 -2.92 -5.54 -4.60
C GLN A 69 -3.87 -5.56 -5.80
N GLN A 70 -3.95 -4.47 -6.57
CA GLN A 70 -4.82 -4.37 -7.75
C GLN A 70 -4.26 -5.14 -8.96
N LEU A 71 -2.94 -5.15 -9.12
CA LEU A 71 -2.26 -5.77 -10.26
C LEU A 71 -1.98 -7.27 -10.03
N GLY A 72 -2.19 -7.75 -8.81
CA GLY A 72 -2.06 -9.17 -8.44
C GLY A 72 -0.71 -9.51 -7.82
N GLN A 73 -0.60 -10.71 -7.24
CA GLN A 73 0.62 -11.16 -6.55
C GLN A 73 1.84 -11.30 -7.47
N ASP A 74 1.62 -11.43 -8.79
CA ASP A 74 2.68 -11.59 -9.79
C ASP A 74 3.28 -10.25 -10.30
N PHE A 75 2.75 -9.11 -9.85
CA PHE A 75 3.22 -7.79 -10.26
C PHE A 75 4.41 -7.34 -9.39
N ASP A 76 5.55 -7.08 -10.04
CA ASP A 76 6.75 -6.54 -9.40
C ASP A 76 6.59 -5.04 -9.09
N PRO A 77 6.50 -4.64 -7.81
CA PRO A 77 6.30 -3.25 -7.43
C PRO A 77 7.49 -2.34 -7.77
N SER A 78 8.67 -2.90 -8.08
CA SER A 78 9.86 -2.13 -8.49
C SER A 78 9.76 -1.62 -9.93
N LEU A 79 8.86 -2.18 -10.75
CA LEU A 79 8.57 -1.70 -12.11
C LEU A 79 7.71 -0.42 -12.11
N LEU A 80 7.18 -0.03 -10.95
CA LEU A 80 6.46 1.23 -10.82
C LEU A 80 7.45 2.39 -10.87
N ASP A 81 7.24 3.30 -11.81
CA ASP A 81 8.02 4.52 -11.90
C ASP A 81 7.87 5.33 -10.59
N ASP A 82 8.96 5.40 -9.83
CA ASP A 82 9.00 6.08 -8.53
C ASP A 82 8.65 7.57 -8.65
N ARG A 83 8.92 8.21 -9.78
CA ARG A 83 8.53 9.61 -10.02
C ARG A 83 7.02 9.72 -10.17
N LEU A 84 6.37 8.81 -10.90
CA LEU A 84 4.91 8.77 -11.01
C LEU A 84 4.25 8.49 -9.66
N LEU A 85 4.80 7.54 -8.88
CA LEU A 85 4.32 7.25 -7.53
C LEU A 85 4.45 8.48 -6.62
N ARG A 86 5.60 9.16 -6.68
CA ARG A 86 5.87 10.36 -5.90
C ARG A 86 4.92 11.50 -6.26
N ASP A 87 4.73 11.77 -7.55
CA ASP A 87 3.83 12.82 -8.04
C ASP A 87 2.38 12.56 -7.61
N ALA A 88 1.93 11.30 -7.69
CA ALA A 88 0.59 10.90 -7.25
C ALA A 88 0.42 11.00 -5.73
N ALA A 89 1.39 10.52 -4.94
CA ALA A 89 1.36 10.55 -3.49
C ALA A 89 1.40 12.01 -2.96
N LEU A 90 2.30 12.83 -3.50
CA LEU A 90 2.39 14.25 -3.13
C LEU A 90 1.11 15.01 -3.50
N GLY A 91 0.55 14.74 -4.68
CA GLY A 91 -0.74 15.32 -5.10
C GLY A 91 -1.87 14.97 -4.13
N SER A 92 -1.93 13.72 -3.68
CA SER A 92 -2.93 13.27 -2.69
C SER A 92 -2.76 13.94 -1.33
N LEU A 93 -1.52 14.13 -0.86
CA LEU A 93 -1.23 14.81 0.41
C LEU A 93 -1.62 16.29 0.35
N ILE A 94 -1.29 16.98 -0.74
CA ILE A 94 -1.69 18.37 -0.97
C ILE A 94 -3.23 18.48 -0.98
N ASP A 95 -3.91 17.60 -1.72
CA ASP A 95 -5.38 17.59 -1.77
C ASP A 95 -6.01 17.39 -0.39
N ARG A 96 -5.50 16.43 0.38
CA ARG A 96 -5.94 16.15 1.74
C ARG A 96 -5.76 17.38 2.63
N MET A 97 -4.59 18.02 2.58
CA MET A 97 -4.29 19.21 3.38
C MET A 97 -5.22 20.38 3.05
N LEU A 98 -5.45 20.64 1.76
CA LEU A 98 -6.39 21.68 1.32
C LEU A 98 -7.82 21.43 1.79
N LEU A 99 -8.29 20.18 1.70
CA LEU A 99 -9.62 19.81 2.18
C LEU A 99 -9.75 19.96 3.70
N LEU A 100 -8.71 19.64 4.46
CA LEU A 100 -8.68 19.85 5.91
C LEU A 100 -8.68 21.34 6.27
N GLN A 101 -7.88 22.15 5.59
CA GLN A 101 -7.88 23.61 5.76
C GLN A 101 -9.26 24.19 5.46
N ALA A 102 -9.90 23.75 4.37
CA ALA A 102 -11.24 24.18 4.01
C ALA A 102 -12.28 23.75 5.06
N ALA A 103 -12.24 22.51 5.54
CA ALA A 103 -13.14 22.02 6.58
C ALA A 103 -13.00 22.83 7.88
N LYS A 104 -11.76 23.04 8.35
CA LYS A 104 -11.45 23.85 9.53
C LYS A 104 -11.87 25.30 9.35
N GLY A 105 -11.57 25.92 8.20
CA GLY A 105 -11.96 27.30 7.88
C GLY A 105 -13.46 27.51 7.82
N ALA A 106 -14.22 26.46 7.45
CA ALA A 106 -15.68 26.45 7.50
C ALA A 106 -16.25 26.02 8.87
N ASN A 107 -15.40 25.86 9.89
CA ASN A 107 -15.75 25.46 11.26
C ASN A 107 -16.43 24.08 11.36
N PHE A 108 -16.08 23.14 10.48
CA PHE A 108 -16.44 21.74 10.68
C PHE A 108 -15.70 21.20 11.91
N ALA A 109 -16.40 20.40 12.71
CA ALA A 109 -15.87 19.75 13.90
C ALA A 109 -16.48 18.36 14.05
N PHE A 110 -15.70 17.42 14.57
CA PHE A 110 -16.17 16.08 14.92
C PHE A 110 -15.98 15.89 16.43
N SER A 111 -17.03 15.50 17.15
CA SER A 111 -16.93 15.38 18.61
C SER A 111 -16.10 14.17 19.01
N ARG A 112 -15.43 14.27 20.17
CA ARG A 112 -14.62 13.17 20.71
C ARG A 112 -15.47 11.94 20.98
N GLU A 113 -16.69 12.16 21.48
CA GLU A 113 -17.65 11.10 21.79
C GLU A 113 -18.15 10.39 20.53
N ALA A 114 -18.35 11.13 19.43
CA ALA A 114 -18.70 10.53 18.14
C ALA A 114 -17.53 9.71 17.58
N LEU A 115 -16.30 10.17 17.76
CA LEU A 115 -15.09 9.44 17.39
C LEU A 115 -14.93 8.14 18.19
N ASP A 116 -15.20 8.20 19.50
CA ASP A 116 -15.20 7.03 20.37
C ASP A 116 -16.25 6.02 19.94
N GLN A 117 -17.49 6.47 19.70
CA GLN A 117 -18.57 5.60 19.22
C GLN A 117 -18.25 4.97 17.88
N LEU A 118 -17.64 5.72 16.96
CA LEU A 118 -17.22 5.17 15.67
C LEU A 118 -16.21 4.04 15.87
N ILE A 119 -15.17 4.25 16.69
CA ILE A 119 -14.16 3.22 16.97
C ILE A 119 -14.79 1.98 17.64
N LEU A 120 -15.71 2.17 18.59
CA LEU A 120 -16.39 1.06 19.27
C LEU A 120 -17.27 0.24 18.30
N GLN A 121 -17.86 0.88 17.30
CA GLN A 121 -18.77 0.26 16.33
C GLN A 121 -18.07 -0.34 15.10
N THR A 122 -16.78 -0.07 14.90
CA THR A 122 -15.99 -0.61 13.80
C THR A 122 -15.83 -2.14 13.95
N PRO A 123 -16.37 -2.96 13.02
CA PRO A 123 -16.35 -4.42 13.12
C PRO A 123 -14.95 -5.03 13.26
N GLU A 124 -13.95 -4.44 12.62
CA GLU A 124 -12.56 -4.90 12.62
C GLU A 124 -11.92 -4.87 14.03
N PHE A 125 -12.46 -4.04 14.92
CA PHE A 125 -12.02 -3.88 16.30
C PHE A 125 -12.86 -4.69 17.30
N GLN A 126 -13.80 -5.50 16.80
CA GLN A 126 -14.69 -6.31 17.61
C GLN A 126 -14.27 -7.78 17.63
N VAL A 127 -14.56 -8.45 18.74
CA VAL A 127 -14.53 -9.91 18.90
C VAL A 127 -15.92 -10.31 19.39
N ASP A 128 -16.56 -11.26 18.70
CA ASP A 128 -17.96 -11.67 18.95
C ASP A 128 -18.97 -10.50 18.96
N GLY A 129 -18.72 -9.48 18.13
CA GLY A 129 -19.58 -8.30 17.98
C GLY A 129 -19.45 -7.25 19.09
N ALA A 130 -18.50 -7.40 20.00
CA ALA A 130 -18.18 -6.42 21.03
C ALA A 130 -16.75 -5.88 20.88
N PHE A 131 -16.54 -4.60 21.17
CA PHE A 131 -15.22 -3.97 21.07
C PHE A 131 -14.18 -4.68 21.95
N ASN A 132 -13.01 -4.97 21.39
CA ASN A 132 -11.90 -5.61 22.09
C ASN A 132 -10.64 -4.73 22.00
N PRO A 133 -10.11 -4.23 23.15
CA PRO A 133 -8.94 -3.34 23.15
C PRO A 133 -7.67 -3.96 22.58
N ALA A 134 -7.41 -5.26 22.83
CA ALA A 134 -6.24 -5.96 22.32
C ALA A 134 -6.33 -6.13 20.80
N ARG A 135 -7.53 -6.43 20.28
CA ARG A 135 -7.79 -6.49 18.84
C ARG A 135 -7.59 -5.13 18.19
N PHE A 136 -8.11 -4.07 18.79
CA PHE A 136 -7.91 -2.69 18.32
C PHE A 136 -6.42 -2.36 18.22
N ASP A 137 -5.64 -2.59 19.28
CA ASP A 137 -4.20 -2.34 19.30
C ASP A 137 -3.46 -3.15 18.24
N GLN A 138 -3.77 -4.44 18.14
CA GLN A 138 -3.17 -5.31 17.14
C GLN A 138 -3.40 -4.77 15.72
N VAL A 139 -4.62 -4.36 15.40
CA VAL A 139 -4.96 -3.89 14.04
C VAL A 139 -4.26 -2.56 13.73
N ILE A 140 -4.27 -1.59 14.66
CA ILE A 140 -3.62 -0.29 14.40
C ILE A 140 -2.09 -0.39 14.39
N GLN A 141 -1.50 -1.30 15.18
CA GLN A 141 -0.07 -1.58 15.16
C GLN A 141 0.36 -2.23 13.85
N GLN A 142 -0.44 -3.14 13.29
CA GLN A 142 -0.21 -3.70 11.95
C GLN A 142 -0.23 -2.62 10.86
N MET A 143 -0.98 -1.54 11.06
CA MET A 143 -1.00 -0.37 10.18
C MET A 143 0.11 0.65 10.50
N GLY A 144 0.93 0.43 11.53
CA GLY A 144 2.02 1.31 11.92
C GLY A 144 1.59 2.56 12.71
N TYR A 145 0.39 2.58 13.29
CA TYR A 145 -0.12 3.73 14.04
C TYR A 145 -0.13 3.49 15.55
N SER A 146 0.18 4.53 16.32
CA SER A 146 -0.22 4.62 17.73
C SER A 146 -1.71 4.95 17.87
N ARG A 147 -2.30 4.69 19.05
CA ARG A 147 -3.71 5.05 19.34
C ARG A 147 -4.01 6.52 19.07
N LEU A 148 -3.11 7.43 19.47
CA LEU A 148 -3.31 8.87 19.29
C LEU A 148 -3.26 9.27 17.82
N GLN A 149 -2.27 8.77 17.08
CA GLN A 149 -2.14 9.02 15.64
C GLN A 149 -3.35 8.48 14.87
N PHE A 150 -3.82 7.28 15.20
CA PHE A 150 -5.00 6.68 14.56
C PHE A 150 -6.27 7.50 14.82
N ARG A 151 -6.46 8.01 16.04
CA ARG A 151 -7.59 8.90 16.38
C ARG A 151 -7.53 10.20 15.61
N GLN A 152 -6.36 10.84 15.52
CA GLN A 152 -6.16 12.06 14.75
C GLN A 152 -6.42 11.84 13.25
N LEU A 153 -5.95 10.70 12.72
CA LEU A 153 -6.22 10.27 11.35
C LEU A 153 -7.74 10.17 11.11
N LEU A 154 -8.45 9.42 11.94
CA LEU A 154 -9.91 9.26 11.83
C LEU A 154 -10.65 10.60 11.94
N GLU A 155 -10.27 11.46 12.89
CA GLU A 155 -10.88 12.78 13.03
C GLU A 155 -10.74 13.60 11.74
N GLN A 156 -9.54 13.63 11.16
CA GLN A 156 -9.29 14.30 9.88
C GLN A 156 -10.12 13.70 8.74
N GLU A 157 -10.20 12.38 8.64
CA GLU A 157 -11.03 11.71 7.62
C GLU A 157 -12.52 12.05 7.80
N MET A 158 -13.00 12.13 9.05
CA MET A 158 -14.38 12.51 9.33
C MET A 158 -14.66 13.96 8.93
N LEU A 159 -13.74 14.89 9.18
CA LEU A 159 -13.89 16.28 8.75
C LEU A 159 -13.94 16.40 7.22
N ILE A 160 -13.01 15.73 6.51
CA ILE A 160 -13.01 15.71 5.04
C ILE A 160 -14.30 15.05 4.52
N GLY A 161 -14.73 13.95 5.15
CA GLY A 161 -15.94 13.23 4.81
C GLY A 161 -17.21 14.09 4.99
N GLN A 162 -17.31 14.83 6.10
CA GLN A 162 -18.41 15.77 6.34
C GLN A 162 -18.42 16.90 5.33
N LEU A 163 -17.27 17.50 5.01
CA LEU A 163 -17.16 18.54 3.99
C LEU A 163 -17.62 18.01 2.62
N ARG A 164 -17.14 16.83 2.22
CA ARG A 164 -17.54 16.15 0.98
C ARG A 164 -19.04 15.89 0.97
N ALA A 165 -19.58 15.29 2.02
CA ALA A 165 -21.00 14.97 2.12
C ALA A 165 -21.87 16.24 2.11
N GLY A 166 -21.43 17.30 2.78
CA GLY A 166 -22.08 18.60 2.79
C GLY A 166 -22.19 19.19 1.40
N ILE A 167 -21.08 19.24 0.65
CA ILE A 167 -21.06 19.77 -0.72
C ILE A 167 -21.84 18.84 -1.67
N SER A 168 -21.51 17.55 -1.70
CA SER A 168 -22.17 16.61 -2.61
C SER A 168 -23.65 16.42 -2.33
N GLY A 169 -24.09 16.63 -1.08
CA GLY A 169 -25.49 16.64 -0.69
C GLY A 169 -26.28 17.85 -1.17
N THR A 170 -25.62 18.93 -1.61
CA THR A 170 -26.30 20.09 -2.22
C THR A 170 -26.69 19.86 -3.68
N GLY A 171 -26.18 18.80 -4.30
CA GLY A 171 -26.53 18.43 -5.66
C GLY A 171 -28.04 18.20 -5.78
N PHE A 172 -28.69 18.98 -6.63
CA PHE A 172 -30.11 18.84 -6.90
C PHE A 172 -30.37 18.77 -8.40
N VAL A 173 -31.41 18.06 -8.78
CA VAL A 173 -31.89 18.03 -10.15
C VAL A 173 -33.39 18.31 -10.18
N THR A 174 -33.80 19.02 -11.21
CA THR A 174 -35.19 19.35 -11.49
C THR A 174 -35.94 18.13 -12.02
N ASP A 175 -37.27 18.13 -11.87
CA ASP A 175 -38.11 17.08 -12.45
C ASP A 175 -37.96 17.00 -13.98
N GLN A 176 -37.73 18.15 -14.64
CA GLN A 176 -37.46 18.19 -16.07
C GLN A 176 -36.16 17.46 -16.43
N GLN A 177 -35.10 17.58 -15.62
CA GLN A 177 -33.84 16.84 -15.85
C GLN A 177 -34.03 15.34 -15.66
N VAL A 178 -34.79 14.92 -14.64
CA VAL A 178 -35.15 13.51 -14.41
C VAL A 178 -35.90 12.94 -15.61
N GLN A 179 -36.93 13.66 -16.08
CA GLN A 179 -37.70 13.27 -17.25
C GLN A 179 -36.84 13.24 -18.52
N ASN A 180 -35.98 14.24 -18.73
CA ASN A 180 -35.09 14.29 -19.89
C ASN A 180 -34.10 13.12 -19.89
N PHE A 181 -33.52 12.78 -18.74
CA PHE A 181 -32.62 11.64 -18.62
C PHE A 181 -33.34 10.32 -18.92
N ALA A 182 -34.49 10.08 -18.28
CA ALA A 182 -35.28 8.88 -18.53
C ALA A 182 -35.69 8.76 -20.00
N ARG A 183 -36.16 9.86 -20.60
CA ARG A 183 -36.56 9.95 -22.00
C ARG A 183 -35.42 9.63 -22.95
N LEU A 184 -34.16 9.95 -22.60
CA LEU A 184 -32.97 9.62 -23.40
C LEU A 184 -32.47 8.19 -23.18
N GLU A 185 -32.59 7.69 -21.95
CA GLU A 185 -32.08 6.37 -21.59
C GLU A 185 -33.02 5.25 -22.03
N MET A 186 -34.32 5.45 -21.89
CA MET A 186 -35.37 4.52 -22.30
C MET A 186 -35.72 4.61 -23.79
N GLN A 187 -34.96 5.37 -24.59
CA GLN A 187 -35.22 5.37 -26.03
C GLN A 187 -34.93 3.99 -26.60
N THR A 188 -35.75 3.60 -27.56
CA THR A 188 -35.51 2.39 -28.35
C THR A 188 -35.28 2.74 -29.81
N ARG A 189 -34.80 1.77 -30.58
CA ARG A 189 -34.46 1.93 -32.00
C ARG A 189 -35.20 0.89 -32.81
N ASP A 190 -35.91 1.35 -33.83
CA ASP A 190 -36.41 0.48 -34.89
C ASP A 190 -35.42 0.56 -36.04
N PHE A 191 -34.71 -0.53 -36.30
CA PHE A 191 -33.72 -0.58 -37.37
C PHE A 191 -33.78 -1.91 -38.10
N ALA A 192 -33.26 -1.91 -39.32
CA ALA A 192 -33.03 -3.12 -40.07
C ALA A 192 -31.56 -3.18 -40.46
N THR A 193 -31.03 -4.39 -40.57
CA THR A 193 -29.64 -4.64 -40.95
C THR A 193 -29.54 -5.53 -42.16
N LEU A 194 -28.54 -5.27 -42.98
CA LEU A 194 -28.10 -6.14 -44.06
C LEU A 194 -26.62 -6.46 -43.81
N THR A 195 -26.34 -7.72 -43.53
CA THR A 195 -24.98 -8.19 -43.25
C THR A 195 -24.31 -8.65 -44.53
N VAL A 196 -23.12 -8.12 -44.79
CA VAL A 196 -22.19 -8.61 -45.80
C VAL A 196 -21.17 -9.49 -45.06
N PRO A 197 -21.24 -10.82 -45.19
CA PRO A 197 -20.35 -11.72 -44.46
C PRO A 197 -18.93 -11.68 -45.02
N ALA A 198 -17.92 -11.70 -44.14
CA ALA A 198 -16.52 -11.86 -44.52
C ALA A 198 -16.22 -13.32 -44.88
N GLN A 199 -16.34 -13.66 -46.17
CA GLN A 199 -16.13 -15.01 -46.71
C GLN A 199 -14.63 -15.30 -46.90
N HIS A 200 -13.92 -15.54 -45.81
CA HIS A 200 -12.47 -15.74 -45.82
C HIS A 200 -12.02 -17.00 -46.57
N GLU A 201 -12.86 -18.06 -46.62
CA GLU A 201 -12.57 -19.27 -47.39
C GLU A 201 -12.58 -19.05 -48.91
N ALA A 202 -13.24 -17.99 -49.38
CA ALA A 202 -13.29 -17.62 -50.79
C ALA A 202 -12.13 -16.71 -51.21
N ILE A 203 -11.30 -16.26 -50.26
CA ILE A 203 -10.15 -15.40 -50.55
C ILE A 203 -8.95 -16.27 -50.93
N GLU A 204 -8.49 -16.09 -52.17
CA GLU A 204 -7.19 -16.58 -52.61
C GLU A 204 -6.11 -15.58 -52.21
N VAL A 205 -5.06 -16.06 -51.53
CA VAL A 205 -3.89 -15.26 -51.16
C VAL A 205 -2.72 -15.69 -52.02
N SER A 206 -2.09 -14.75 -52.72
CA SER A 206 -0.94 -15.04 -53.58
C SER A 206 0.35 -15.19 -52.77
N ASP A 207 1.33 -15.91 -53.32
CA ASP A 207 2.67 -16.03 -52.71
C ASP A 207 3.34 -14.65 -52.54
N ASP A 208 3.10 -13.71 -53.47
CA ASP A 208 3.61 -12.34 -53.36
C ASP A 208 3.05 -11.62 -52.13
N GLN A 209 1.75 -11.77 -51.84
CA GLN A 209 1.13 -11.17 -50.64
C GLN A 209 1.64 -11.80 -49.34
N ILE A 210 1.91 -13.12 -49.36
CA ILE A 210 2.49 -13.84 -48.22
C ILE A 210 3.91 -13.32 -47.95
N ASN A 211 4.74 -13.21 -49.00
CA ASN A 211 6.10 -12.72 -48.90
C ASN A 211 6.13 -11.27 -48.42
N GLU A 212 5.30 -10.39 -48.99
CA GLU A 212 5.19 -8.99 -48.57
C GLU A 212 4.76 -8.88 -47.10
N PHE A 213 3.79 -9.69 -46.66
CA PHE A 213 3.36 -9.69 -45.27
C PHE A 213 4.46 -10.18 -44.34
N TYR A 214 5.19 -11.23 -44.70
CA TYR A 214 6.31 -11.75 -43.93
C TYR A 214 7.43 -10.72 -43.79
N GLU A 215 7.84 -10.09 -44.90
CA GLU A 215 8.89 -9.07 -44.91
C GLU A 215 8.49 -7.81 -44.14
N ALA A 216 7.25 -7.32 -44.33
CA ALA A 216 6.74 -6.15 -43.64
C ALA A 216 6.55 -6.37 -42.12
N ASN A 217 6.47 -7.64 -41.68
CA ASN A 217 6.29 -8.02 -40.27
C ASN A 217 7.47 -8.85 -39.75
N ALA A 218 8.67 -8.72 -40.34
CA ALA A 218 9.80 -9.60 -40.05
C ALA A 218 10.16 -9.69 -38.55
N ASP A 219 9.99 -8.61 -37.79
CA ASP A 219 10.27 -8.61 -36.34
C ASP A 219 9.32 -9.51 -35.54
N ARG A 220 8.08 -9.71 -36.01
CA ARG A 220 7.10 -10.62 -35.38
C ARG A 220 7.39 -12.09 -35.67
N PHE A 221 8.16 -12.37 -36.72
CA PHE A 221 8.55 -13.71 -37.12
C PHE A 221 10.00 -13.99 -36.71
N ARG A 222 10.31 -13.68 -35.45
CA ARG A 222 11.58 -14.03 -34.82
C ARG A 222 11.34 -14.93 -33.63
N THR A 223 12.26 -15.86 -33.39
CA THR A 223 12.32 -16.56 -32.11
C THR A 223 12.53 -15.54 -30.99
N PRO A 224 11.96 -15.76 -29.79
CA PRO A 224 12.27 -14.90 -28.65
C PRO A 224 13.76 -14.96 -28.30
N GLU A 225 14.25 -13.93 -27.64
CA GLU A 225 15.57 -13.95 -27.03
C GLU A 225 15.56 -14.91 -25.84
N GLN A 226 16.49 -15.87 -25.83
CA GLN A 226 16.58 -16.86 -24.76
C GLN A 226 18.02 -16.97 -24.24
N VAL A 227 18.16 -17.48 -23.02
CA VAL A 227 19.45 -17.75 -22.41
C VAL A 227 19.46 -19.15 -21.78
N VAL A 228 20.65 -19.74 -21.73
CA VAL A 228 20.95 -20.90 -20.88
C VAL A 228 21.90 -20.41 -19.80
N VAL A 229 21.58 -20.67 -18.54
CA VAL A 229 22.44 -20.28 -17.41
C VAL A 229 22.99 -21.48 -16.66
N GLU A 230 24.19 -21.32 -16.15
CA GLU A 230 24.72 -22.16 -15.08
C GLU A 230 24.38 -21.52 -13.73
N TYR A 231 24.18 -22.34 -12.71
CA TYR A 231 23.91 -21.84 -11.36
C TYR A 231 24.45 -22.76 -10.28
N VAL A 232 24.71 -22.16 -9.12
CA VAL A 232 24.93 -22.87 -7.85
C VAL A 232 23.82 -22.51 -6.89
N GLU A 233 23.38 -23.48 -6.09
CA GLU A 233 22.23 -23.36 -5.19
C GLU A 233 22.65 -23.69 -3.77
N LEU A 234 22.42 -22.75 -2.86
CA LEU A 234 22.66 -22.87 -1.43
C LEU A 234 21.32 -23.06 -0.71
N LYS A 235 21.16 -24.20 -0.03
CA LYS A 235 19.94 -24.51 0.74
C LYS A 235 20.23 -24.51 2.22
N LYS A 236 19.38 -23.82 2.98
CA LYS A 236 19.41 -23.79 4.44
C LYS A 236 19.31 -25.20 5.05
N GLU A 237 18.53 -26.08 4.43
CA GLU A 237 18.37 -27.48 4.84
C GLU A 237 19.73 -28.20 4.97
N SER A 238 20.70 -27.88 4.11
CA SER A 238 22.02 -28.52 4.11
C SER A 238 22.83 -28.29 5.39
N PHE A 239 22.46 -27.31 6.22
CA PHE A 239 23.14 -26.97 7.45
C PHE A 239 22.54 -27.62 8.71
N PHE A 240 21.33 -28.19 8.64
CA PHE A 240 20.68 -28.77 9.82
C PHE A 240 21.49 -29.91 10.46
N ASP A 241 22.13 -30.73 9.65
CA ASP A 241 22.98 -31.84 10.10
C ASP A 241 24.40 -31.39 10.48
N GLN A 242 24.76 -30.13 10.22
CA GLN A 242 26.07 -29.56 10.53
C GLN A 242 26.10 -28.82 11.87
N VAL A 243 24.94 -28.53 12.46
CA VAL A 243 24.83 -27.84 13.75
C VAL A 243 24.44 -28.78 14.88
N GLU A 244 25.12 -28.63 16.02
CA GLU A 244 24.84 -29.35 17.25
C GLU A 244 24.55 -28.34 18.38
N ALA A 245 23.44 -28.56 19.08
CA ALA A 245 23.08 -27.80 20.26
C ALA A 245 23.83 -28.37 21.47
N SER A 246 24.76 -27.61 22.04
CA SER A 246 25.46 -28.05 23.25
C SER A 246 24.57 -27.90 24.50
N ASP A 247 24.75 -28.76 25.50
CA ASP A 247 23.99 -28.67 26.76
C ASP A 247 24.26 -27.33 27.48
N GLU A 248 25.43 -26.71 27.29
CA GLU A 248 25.78 -25.41 27.86
C GLU A 248 24.93 -24.28 27.25
N GLU A 249 24.88 -24.18 25.92
CA GLU A 249 24.06 -23.18 25.21
C GLU A 249 22.56 -23.37 25.49
N LEU A 250 22.09 -24.63 25.58
CA LEU A 250 20.71 -24.93 25.95
C LEU A 250 20.38 -24.44 27.36
N GLN A 251 21.32 -24.56 28.28
CA GLN A 251 21.14 -24.13 29.65
C GLN A 251 21.15 -22.60 29.76
N GLU A 252 21.96 -21.90 28.97
CA GLU A 252 21.91 -20.44 28.86
C GLU A 252 20.58 -19.96 28.26
N LEU A 253 20.12 -20.58 27.17
CA LEU A 253 18.84 -20.25 26.55
C LEU A 253 17.67 -20.50 27.51
N TYR A 254 17.70 -21.60 28.26
CA TYR A 254 16.73 -21.89 29.31
C TYR A 254 16.72 -20.81 30.40
N GLN A 255 17.89 -20.42 30.93
CA GLN A 255 18.00 -19.36 31.94
C GLN A 255 17.42 -18.04 31.44
N LYS A 256 17.70 -17.67 30.19
CA LYS A 256 17.14 -16.49 29.55
C LYS A 256 15.61 -16.56 29.43
N GLN A 257 15.07 -17.74 29.11
CA GLN A 257 13.63 -17.93 28.95
C GLN A 257 12.87 -17.87 30.28
N ILE A 258 13.43 -18.42 31.36
CA ILE A 258 12.82 -18.36 32.70
C ILE A 258 13.06 -17.03 33.42
N ALA A 259 14.08 -16.25 33.03
CA ALA A 259 14.31 -14.91 33.58
C ALA A 259 13.12 -13.97 33.35
N ASN A 260 12.32 -14.21 32.30
CA ASN A 260 11.09 -13.47 32.02
C ASN A 260 9.86 -13.98 32.81
N LEU A 261 9.99 -15.06 33.59
CA LEU A 261 8.91 -15.67 34.40
C LEU A 261 9.05 -15.31 35.90
N ALA A 262 9.47 -14.08 36.21
CA ALA A 262 9.70 -13.63 37.59
C ALA A 262 8.41 -13.55 38.43
N GLU A 263 8.56 -13.70 39.75
CA GLU A 263 7.49 -13.49 40.75
C GLU A 263 6.88 -12.09 40.60
N GLN A 264 5.55 -12.02 40.50
CA GLN A 264 4.81 -10.76 40.51
C GLN A 264 4.16 -10.55 41.88
N ARG A 265 4.24 -9.33 42.40
CA ARG A 265 3.60 -8.93 43.66
C ARG A 265 2.53 -7.88 43.38
N ARG A 266 1.36 -8.05 44.00
CA ARG A 266 0.29 -7.04 43.97
C ARG A 266 0.45 -6.10 45.15
N ALA A 267 0.82 -4.85 44.90
CA ALA A 267 1.04 -3.86 45.94
C ALA A 267 -0.18 -2.94 46.08
N ALA A 268 -0.41 -2.45 47.30
CA ALA A 268 -1.16 -1.21 47.52
C ALA A 268 -0.32 -0.21 48.31
N HIS A 269 -0.51 1.09 48.09
CA HIS A 269 0.24 2.11 48.82
C HIS A 269 -0.58 3.34 49.21
N ILE A 270 -0.06 4.09 50.18
CA ILE A 270 -0.50 5.44 50.52
C ILE A 270 0.72 6.35 50.38
N LEU A 271 0.64 7.35 49.51
CA LEU A 271 1.73 8.31 49.26
C LEU A 271 1.41 9.66 49.89
N ILE A 272 2.41 10.26 50.54
CA ILE A 272 2.46 11.67 50.92
C ILE A 272 3.68 12.30 50.23
N GLU A 273 3.43 13.20 49.29
CA GLU A 273 4.46 13.82 48.46
C GLU A 273 5.37 14.76 49.26
N THR A 274 6.64 14.81 48.86
CA THR A 274 7.64 15.77 49.41
C THR A 274 8.03 16.79 48.34
N GLY A 275 8.21 18.07 48.72
CA GLY A 275 8.70 19.10 47.80
C GLY A 275 7.65 20.08 47.26
N GLY A 276 6.40 19.99 47.75
CA GLY A 276 5.31 20.95 47.54
C GLY A 276 5.02 21.80 48.79
N GLU A 277 3.81 21.65 49.34
CA GLU A 277 3.33 22.35 50.56
C GLU A 277 3.90 21.79 51.88
N LEU A 278 4.58 20.63 51.83
CA LEU A 278 5.11 19.94 53.00
C LEU A 278 6.63 19.78 52.87
N SER A 279 7.34 20.10 53.95
CA SER A 279 8.73 19.68 54.14
C SER A 279 8.82 18.16 54.35
N ASP A 280 10.01 17.61 54.15
CA ASP A 280 10.27 16.17 54.35
C ASP A 280 9.90 15.70 55.77
N ASP A 281 10.19 16.51 56.79
CA ASP A 281 9.85 16.21 58.19
C ASP A 281 8.32 16.22 58.42
N GLU A 282 7.59 17.13 57.76
CA GLU A 282 6.13 17.20 57.85
C GLU A 282 5.44 16.06 57.10
N ALA A 283 5.94 15.70 55.92
CA ALA A 283 5.48 14.52 55.18
C ALA A 283 5.73 13.23 55.98
N LYS A 284 6.91 13.12 56.62
CA LYS A 284 7.24 12.02 57.51
C LYS A 284 6.31 11.96 58.73
N ALA A 285 6.03 13.08 59.37
CA ALA A 285 5.11 13.11 60.50
C ALA A 285 3.70 12.67 60.10
N LYS A 286 3.20 13.13 58.94
CA LYS A 286 1.88 12.73 58.42
C LYS A 286 1.82 11.24 58.08
N ILE A 287 2.83 10.71 57.40
CA ILE A 287 2.84 9.28 57.08
C ILE A 287 2.96 8.43 58.36
N ASP A 288 3.68 8.89 59.40
CA ASP A 288 3.77 8.19 60.69
C ASP A 288 2.39 8.13 61.38
N GLU A 289 1.59 9.20 61.29
CA GLU A 289 0.20 9.22 61.80
C GLU A 289 -0.71 8.26 61.02
N ILE A 290 -0.59 8.25 59.70
CA ILE A 290 -1.34 7.33 58.83
C ILE A 290 -0.96 5.87 59.11
N ALA A 291 0.32 5.59 59.32
CA ALA A 291 0.81 4.26 59.71
C ALA A 291 0.20 3.83 61.04
N ALA A 292 0.07 4.76 62.01
CA ALA A 292 -0.59 4.47 63.28
C ALA A 292 -2.09 4.17 63.11
N ARG A 293 -2.81 4.88 62.24
CA ARG A 293 -4.22 4.61 61.92
C ARG A 293 -4.42 3.19 61.37
N VAL A 294 -3.64 2.84 60.35
CA VAL A 294 -3.68 1.51 59.74
C VAL A 294 -3.30 0.43 60.75
N LYS A 295 -2.26 0.67 61.57
CA LYS A 295 -1.83 -0.26 62.63
C LYS A 295 -2.88 -0.45 63.73
N ASN A 296 -3.69 0.58 64.01
CA ASN A 296 -4.78 0.53 64.98
C ASN A 296 -6.05 -0.16 64.42
N GLY A 297 -6.00 -0.67 63.20
CA GLY A 297 -7.05 -1.51 62.61
C GLY A 297 -7.99 -0.78 61.65
N GLU A 298 -7.69 0.45 61.26
CA GLU A 298 -8.41 1.10 60.15
C GLU A 298 -8.10 0.39 58.82
N ASP A 299 -9.11 0.29 57.94
CA ASP A 299 -8.98 -0.38 56.65
C ASP A 299 -8.05 0.41 55.71
N PHE A 300 -7.02 -0.26 55.18
CA PHE A 300 -5.98 0.37 54.36
C PHE A 300 -6.55 1.08 53.13
N ALA A 301 -7.50 0.45 52.41
CA ALA A 301 -8.08 1.00 51.20
C ALA A 301 -8.95 2.23 51.49
N THR A 302 -9.62 2.23 52.64
CA THR A 302 -10.40 3.38 53.12
C THR A 302 -9.47 4.55 53.45
N VAL A 303 -8.38 4.30 54.19
CA VAL A 303 -7.40 5.34 54.52
C VAL A 303 -6.73 5.86 53.24
N ALA A 304 -6.36 4.99 52.30
CA ALA A 304 -5.77 5.39 51.02
C ALA A 304 -6.67 6.33 50.22
N LYS A 305 -7.97 6.05 50.13
CA LYS A 305 -8.95 6.93 49.47
C LYS A 305 -9.10 8.30 50.14
N GLU A 306 -8.90 8.35 51.45
CA GLU A 306 -9.07 9.56 52.25
C GLU A 306 -7.84 10.47 52.16
N VAL A 307 -6.63 9.91 52.20
CA VAL A 307 -5.41 10.69 52.45
C VAL A 307 -4.26 10.47 51.45
N SER A 308 -4.31 9.45 50.59
CA SER A 308 -3.24 9.23 49.61
C SER A 308 -3.23 10.34 48.56
N GLN A 309 -2.04 10.81 48.24
CA GLN A 309 -1.81 11.85 47.22
C GLN A 309 -1.46 11.26 45.85
N ASP A 310 -1.37 9.93 45.72
CA ASP A 310 -1.15 9.29 44.42
C ASP A 310 -2.41 9.36 43.52
N PRO A 311 -2.39 10.11 42.41
CA PRO A 311 -3.57 10.31 41.58
C PRO A 311 -4.00 9.04 40.83
N GLY A 312 -3.10 8.07 40.65
CA GLY A 312 -3.35 6.84 39.91
C GLY A 312 -4.09 5.78 40.70
N SER A 313 -3.80 5.62 41.99
CA SER A 313 -4.31 4.51 42.81
C SER A 313 -5.18 4.94 44.00
N ALA A 314 -5.13 6.21 44.44
CA ALA A 314 -5.85 6.66 45.64
C ALA A 314 -7.36 6.31 45.61
N ASN A 315 -8.04 6.58 44.48
CA ASN A 315 -9.47 6.28 44.32
C ASN A 315 -9.80 4.79 44.29
N GLU A 316 -8.80 3.93 44.03
CA GLU A 316 -8.93 2.47 44.04
C GLU A 316 -8.44 1.86 45.37
N GLY A 317 -8.22 2.68 46.40
CA GLY A 317 -7.75 2.20 47.69
C GLY A 317 -6.25 1.94 47.75
N GLY A 318 -5.50 2.58 46.85
CA GLY A 318 -4.05 2.50 46.77
C GLY A 318 -3.52 1.30 45.97
N ASP A 319 -4.38 0.48 45.36
CA ASP A 319 -4.00 -0.73 44.63
C ASP A 319 -3.27 -0.40 43.32
N LEU A 320 -2.11 -1.01 43.10
CA LEU A 320 -1.24 -0.80 41.95
C LEU A 320 -1.25 -1.99 40.97
N GLY A 321 -2.04 -3.04 41.25
CA GLY A 321 -2.05 -4.27 40.47
C GLY A 321 -0.78 -5.13 40.66
N PHE A 322 -0.66 -6.21 39.89
CA PHE A 322 0.51 -7.09 39.90
C PHE A 322 1.65 -6.50 39.07
N ALA A 323 2.84 -6.42 39.67
CA ALA A 323 4.05 -5.99 39.00
C ALA A 323 5.22 -6.93 39.33
N GLY A 324 6.13 -7.10 38.37
CA GLY A 324 7.39 -7.80 38.55
C GLY A 324 8.51 -6.88 39.04
N PRO A 325 9.73 -7.41 39.26
CA PRO A 325 10.90 -6.62 39.62
C PRO A 325 11.23 -5.52 38.61
N GLY A 326 11.72 -4.37 39.08
CA GLY A 326 12.15 -3.24 38.26
C GLY A 326 11.03 -2.26 37.84
N VAL A 327 9.80 -2.46 38.34
CA VAL A 327 8.66 -1.58 38.05
C VAL A 327 8.55 -0.42 39.05
N TYR A 328 9.01 -0.61 40.29
CA TYR A 328 8.89 0.38 41.36
C TYR A 328 10.23 1.06 41.68
N ASP A 329 10.17 2.18 42.41
CA ASP A 329 11.37 2.81 43.01
C ASP A 329 12.14 1.79 43.88
N PRO A 330 13.49 1.78 43.86
CA PRO A 330 14.28 0.76 44.57
C PRO A 330 13.94 0.62 46.06
N ALA A 331 13.69 1.73 46.77
CA ALA A 331 13.37 1.67 48.19
C ALA A 331 11.94 1.14 48.43
N PHE A 332 11.01 1.46 47.54
CA PHE A 332 9.66 0.91 47.55
C PHE A 332 9.68 -0.60 47.28
N GLU A 333 10.44 -1.02 46.26
CA GLU A 333 10.58 -2.40 45.86
C GLU A 333 11.19 -3.24 46.99
N ASP A 334 12.33 -2.82 47.55
CA ASP A 334 12.99 -3.51 48.67
C ASP A 334 12.03 -3.73 49.85
N ALA A 335 11.23 -2.71 50.17
CA ALA A 335 10.23 -2.80 51.22
C ALA A 335 9.08 -3.76 50.85
N LEU A 336 8.54 -3.69 49.63
CA LEU A 336 7.50 -4.59 49.15
C LEU A 336 7.95 -6.06 49.14
N TYR A 337 9.21 -6.32 48.77
CA TYR A 337 9.76 -7.67 48.72
C TYR A 337 10.07 -8.25 50.12
N ALA A 338 10.23 -7.39 51.13
CA ALA A 338 10.38 -7.80 52.53
C ALA A 338 9.06 -8.15 53.23
N LEU A 339 7.90 -7.78 52.66
CA LEU A 339 6.59 -8.04 53.24
C LEU A 339 6.09 -9.46 52.97
N ASN A 340 5.32 -9.99 53.93
CA ASN A 340 4.45 -11.14 53.71
C ASN A 340 3.07 -10.69 53.22
N GLU A 341 2.32 -11.59 52.56
CA GLU A 341 0.98 -11.26 52.08
C GLU A 341 0.06 -10.78 53.22
N GLY A 342 -0.59 -9.64 53.02
CA GLY A 342 -1.41 -8.95 54.01
C GLY A 342 -0.66 -8.01 54.94
N GLU A 343 0.67 -8.03 54.94
CA GLU A 343 1.53 -7.19 55.79
C GLU A 343 1.63 -5.76 55.24
N VAL A 344 1.85 -4.82 56.16
CA VAL A 344 2.01 -3.39 55.89
C VAL A 344 3.41 -2.95 56.33
N SER A 345 4.12 -2.22 55.47
CA SER A 345 5.46 -1.74 55.73
C SER A 345 5.51 -0.65 56.81
N ALA A 346 6.71 -0.43 57.36
CA ALA A 346 7.01 0.87 57.97
C ALA A 346 6.98 1.97 56.89
N PRO A 347 6.89 3.26 57.27
CA PRO A 347 7.05 4.35 56.31
C PRO A 347 8.36 4.26 55.53
N VAL A 348 8.27 4.28 54.21
CA VAL A 348 9.38 4.17 53.25
C VAL A 348 9.52 5.47 52.50
N LYS A 349 10.74 5.98 52.39
CA LYS A 349 11.03 7.18 51.60
C LYS A 349 11.49 6.79 50.19
N SER A 350 10.85 7.37 49.17
CA SER A 350 11.24 7.27 47.76
C SER A 350 11.55 8.66 47.19
N GLU A 351 11.83 8.74 45.88
CA GLU A 351 11.91 10.01 45.17
C GLU A 351 10.60 10.80 45.10
N PHE A 352 9.45 10.14 45.24
CA PHE A 352 8.10 10.74 45.15
C PHE A 352 7.56 11.20 46.51
N GLY A 353 8.19 10.81 47.62
CA GLY A 353 7.80 11.17 48.96
C GLY A 353 7.79 9.99 49.92
N TRP A 354 6.89 10.01 50.89
CA TRP A 354 6.77 8.97 51.89
C TRP A 354 5.61 8.03 51.62
N HIS A 355 5.86 6.73 51.72
CA HIS A 355 4.92 5.66 51.43
C HIS A 355 4.67 4.77 52.63
N ILE A 356 3.45 4.27 52.75
CA ILE A 356 3.19 2.99 53.43
C ILE A 356 2.71 2.01 52.37
N ILE A 357 3.26 0.81 52.39
CA ILE A 357 3.07 -0.21 51.37
C ILE A 357 2.37 -1.41 52.01
N LYS A 358 1.42 -2.01 51.31
CA LYS A 358 0.77 -3.25 51.71
C LYS A 358 0.90 -4.27 50.59
N LEU A 359 1.33 -5.49 50.93
CA LEU A 359 1.35 -6.59 49.98
C LEU A 359 -0.03 -7.26 49.95
N LEU A 360 -0.71 -7.22 48.80
CA LEU A 360 -2.05 -7.78 48.61
C LEU A 360 -2.05 -9.21 48.07
N GLY A 361 -0.98 -9.63 47.38
CA GLY A 361 -0.89 -10.97 46.83
C GLY A 361 0.44 -11.25 46.13
N VAL A 362 0.81 -12.52 46.07
CA VAL A 362 2.00 -13.00 45.34
C VAL A 362 1.57 -13.99 44.25
N GLN A 363 2.04 -13.78 43.03
CA GLN A 363 1.83 -14.68 41.90
C GLN A 363 3.19 -15.13 41.37
N SER A 364 3.53 -16.39 41.60
CA SER A 364 4.72 -17.02 41.01
C SER A 364 4.27 -17.92 39.86
N PRO A 365 4.66 -17.64 38.61
CA PRO A 365 4.43 -18.59 37.51
C PRO A 365 5.10 -19.93 37.80
N GLU A 366 4.47 -21.04 37.42
CA GLU A 366 5.18 -22.33 37.41
C GLU A 366 6.30 -22.27 36.38
N VAL A 367 7.56 -22.33 36.85
CA VAL A 367 8.74 -22.38 35.98
C VAL A 367 8.82 -23.79 35.38
N PRO A 368 8.67 -23.98 34.06
CA PRO A 368 8.80 -25.29 33.45
C PRO A 368 10.23 -25.80 33.65
N SER A 369 10.40 -27.09 33.90
CA SER A 369 11.73 -27.68 34.07
C SER A 369 12.55 -27.64 32.78
N PHE A 370 13.89 -27.59 32.91
CA PHE A 370 14.79 -27.70 31.77
C PHE A 370 14.49 -28.95 30.92
N GLU A 371 14.29 -30.11 31.55
CA GLU A 371 13.97 -31.36 30.84
C GLU A 371 12.67 -31.27 30.04
N SER A 372 11.65 -30.58 30.55
CA SER A 372 10.40 -30.37 29.80
C SER A 372 10.55 -29.42 28.62
N MET A 373 11.46 -28.44 28.71
CA MET A 373 11.70 -27.45 27.65
C MET A 373 12.79 -27.88 26.65
N LYS A 374 13.65 -28.84 27.02
CA LYS A 374 14.81 -29.26 26.23
C LYS A 374 14.48 -29.56 24.76
N PRO A 375 13.39 -30.27 24.40
CA PRO A 375 13.07 -30.51 22.99
C PRO A 375 12.78 -29.23 22.18
N GLU A 376 12.15 -28.24 22.81
CA GLU A 376 11.85 -26.95 22.19
C GLU A 376 13.11 -26.10 22.07
N LEU A 377 13.89 -26.02 23.14
CA LEU A 377 15.17 -25.29 23.18
C LEU A 377 16.17 -25.82 22.14
N VAL A 378 16.25 -27.15 21.96
CA VAL A 378 17.10 -27.77 20.92
C VAL A 378 16.69 -27.32 19.53
N ARG A 379 15.39 -27.34 19.25
CA ARG A 379 14.87 -26.93 17.93
C ARG A 379 15.09 -25.44 17.69
N GLU A 380 14.86 -24.60 18.69
CA GLU A 380 15.08 -23.15 18.60
C GLU A 380 16.57 -22.83 18.40
N LEU A 381 17.45 -23.39 19.23
CA LEU A 381 18.89 -23.16 19.13
C LEU A 381 19.44 -23.66 17.79
N LYS A 382 19.02 -24.85 17.34
CA LYS A 382 19.41 -25.36 16.01
C LYS A 382 18.92 -24.45 14.90
N ALA A 383 17.67 -23.95 14.95
CA ALA A 383 17.16 -23.04 13.94
C ALA A 383 17.98 -21.73 13.89
N GLN A 384 18.35 -21.18 15.05
CA GLN A 384 19.20 -19.98 15.14
C GLN A 384 20.61 -20.22 14.59
N GLN A 385 21.24 -21.34 14.95
CA GLN A 385 22.58 -21.70 14.46
C GLN A 385 22.57 -21.97 12.94
N VAL A 386 21.55 -22.66 12.42
CA VAL A 386 21.34 -22.89 10.98
C VAL A 386 21.18 -21.57 10.24
N GLU A 387 20.36 -20.66 10.75
CA GLU A 387 20.17 -19.32 10.17
C GLU A 387 21.50 -18.56 10.08
N GLN A 388 22.24 -18.51 11.19
CA GLN A 388 23.53 -17.85 11.22
C GLN A 388 24.51 -18.45 10.21
N ARG A 389 24.54 -19.79 10.10
CA ARG A 389 25.41 -20.48 9.16
C ARG A 389 25.02 -20.25 7.70
N PHE A 390 23.71 -20.23 7.42
CA PHE A 390 23.19 -19.94 6.08
C PHE A 390 23.57 -18.52 5.65
N VAL A 391 23.35 -17.51 6.50
CA VAL A 391 23.72 -16.11 6.22
C VAL A 391 25.24 -15.96 6.01
N GLU A 392 26.06 -16.59 6.87
CA GLU A 392 27.52 -16.56 6.74
C GLU A 392 27.97 -17.20 5.41
N THR A 393 27.42 -18.36 5.06
CA THR A 393 27.81 -19.11 3.85
C THR A 393 27.27 -18.42 2.59
N SER A 394 26.10 -17.79 2.66
CA SER A 394 25.55 -16.97 1.57
C SER A 394 26.49 -15.80 1.25
N LYS A 395 27.01 -15.13 2.28
CA LYS A 395 28.03 -14.09 2.10
C LYS A 395 29.34 -14.63 1.51
N GLN A 396 29.80 -15.80 1.96
CA GLN A 396 30.98 -16.45 1.37
C GLN A 396 30.75 -16.81 -0.10
N LEU A 397 29.54 -17.23 -0.45
CA LEU A 397 29.14 -17.48 -1.84
C LEU A 397 29.18 -16.20 -2.67
N GLU A 398 28.68 -15.08 -2.13
CA GLU A 398 28.74 -13.77 -2.77
C GLU A 398 30.18 -13.34 -3.05
N ASP A 399 31.04 -13.37 -2.03
CA ASP A 399 32.45 -12.98 -2.14
C ASP A 399 33.19 -13.88 -3.17
N ALA A 400 33.01 -15.20 -3.08
CA ALA A 400 33.66 -16.15 -4.00
C ALA A 400 33.14 -16.00 -5.43
N ALA A 401 31.83 -15.80 -5.62
CA ALA A 401 31.24 -15.58 -6.94
C ALA A 401 31.73 -14.29 -7.60
N PHE A 402 31.91 -13.22 -6.81
CA PHE A 402 32.42 -11.95 -7.30
C PHE A 402 33.88 -12.01 -7.75
N GLU A 403 34.71 -12.79 -7.05
CA GLU A 403 36.14 -12.93 -7.36
C GLU A 403 36.41 -13.92 -8.51
N ALA A 404 35.52 -14.89 -8.72
CA ALA A 404 35.70 -15.96 -9.70
C ALA A 404 35.22 -15.59 -11.12
N SER A 405 35.90 -16.13 -12.14
CA SER A 405 35.51 -15.96 -13.55
C SER A 405 34.46 -16.95 -14.04
N ASP A 406 34.10 -17.95 -13.22
CA ASP A 406 33.09 -18.97 -13.46
C ASP A 406 32.48 -19.43 -12.12
N LEU A 407 31.53 -20.37 -12.16
CA LEU A 407 30.89 -20.93 -10.96
C LEU A 407 31.58 -22.20 -10.43
N ALA A 408 32.60 -22.72 -11.10
CA ALA A 408 33.26 -23.96 -10.70
C ALA A 408 34.10 -23.75 -9.43
N GLN A 409 34.81 -22.63 -9.31
CA GLN A 409 35.58 -22.32 -8.10
C GLN A 409 34.66 -22.10 -6.87
N PRO A 410 33.64 -21.21 -6.89
CA PRO A 410 32.74 -21.03 -5.75
C PRO A 410 32.04 -22.34 -5.36
N ALA A 411 31.64 -23.15 -6.35
CA ALA A 411 31.04 -24.46 -6.10
C ALA A 411 32.00 -25.39 -5.36
N GLN A 412 33.27 -25.45 -5.77
CA GLN A 412 34.26 -26.30 -5.12
C GLN A 412 34.57 -25.85 -3.68
N GLU A 413 34.71 -24.55 -3.44
CA GLU A 413 35.04 -23.99 -2.12
C GLU A 413 33.94 -24.24 -1.09
N LEU A 414 32.68 -24.14 -1.51
CA LEU A 414 31.52 -24.29 -0.64
C LEU A 414 30.87 -25.68 -0.69
N GLY A 415 31.41 -26.59 -1.50
CA GLY A 415 30.87 -27.94 -1.66
C GLY A 415 29.51 -27.98 -2.39
N LEU A 416 29.23 -27.01 -3.24
CA LEU A 416 28.00 -26.91 -4.05
C LEU A 416 28.18 -27.61 -5.40
N MET A 417 27.07 -27.85 -6.10
CA MET A 417 27.06 -28.40 -7.46
C MET A 417 26.66 -27.33 -8.47
N VAL A 418 27.43 -27.19 -9.54
CA VAL A 418 27.04 -26.38 -10.71
C VAL A 418 25.99 -27.13 -11.50
N GLN A 419 24.83 -26.50 -11.69
CA GLN A 419 23.71 -26.99 -12.47
C GLN A 419 23.53 -26.12 -13.72
N THR A 420 22.78 -26.60 -14.72
CA THR A 420 22.49 -25.85 -15.95
C THR A 420 21.00 -25.91 -16.24
N THR A 421 20.41 -24.78 -16.64
CA THR A 421 18.99 -24.71 -16.98
C THR A 421 18.72 -25.21 -18.40
N GLU A 422 17.45 -25.44 -18.74
CA GLU A 422 17.03 -25.40 -20.14
C GLU A 422 17.06 -23.95 -20.66
N ALA A 423 16.87 -23.76 -21.97
CA ALA A 423 16.78 -22.42 -22.56
C ALA A 423 15.46 -21.75 -22.15
N PHE A 424 15.52 -20.52 -21.64
CA PHE A 424 14.34 -19.76 -21.23
C PHE A 424 14.42 -18.31 -21.70
N GLY A 425 13.24 -17.71 -21.96
CA GLY A 425 13.09 -16.33 -22.34
C GLY A 425 12.78 -15.42 -21.15
N ARG A 426 12.39 -14.17 -21.44
CA ARG A 426 12.02 -13.17 -20.41
C ARG A 426 10.70 -13.49 -19.71
N GLU A 427 9.93 -14.42 -20.25
CA GLU A 427 8.74 -15.01 -19.66
C GLU A 427 9.05 -16.03 -18.54
N GLY A 428 10.29 -16.51 -18.46
CA GLY A 428 10.72 -17.51 -17.48
C GLY A 428 10.53 -18.95 -17.94
N GLY A 429 10.70 -19.87 -17.00
CA GLY A 429 10.59 -21.32 -17.22
C GLY A 429 10.26 -22.05 -15.93
N GLU A 430 10.74 -23.29 -15.80
CA GLU A 430 10.56 -24.11 -14.60
C GLU A 430 11.71 -23.94 -13.59
N GLY A 431 11.54 -24.47 -12.37
CA GLY A 431 12.57 -24.44 -11.32
C GLY A 431 13.01 -23.03 -10.95
N ILE A 432 14.32 -22.78 -10.88
CA ILE A 432 14.85 -21.45 -10.52
C ILE A 432 14.47 -20.36 -11.54
N THR A 433 14.19 -20.73 -12.79
CA THR A 433 13.82 -19.78 -13.85
C THR A 433 12.35 -19.38 -13.81
N ALA A 434 11.57 -19.93 -12.88
CA ALA A 434 10.26 -19.40 -12.51
C ALA A 434 10.39 -18.15 -11.62
N ASN A 435 11.54 -17.97 -10.95
CA ASN A 435 11.78 -16.82 -10.10
C ASN A 435 12.18 -15.60 -10.94
N ARG A 436 11.45 -14.49 -10.76
CA ARG A 436 11.64 -13.27 -11.55
C ARG A 436 13.00 -12.60 -11.35
N GLN A 437 13.60 -12.69 -10.16
CA GLN A 437 14.92 -12.13 -9.91
C GLN A 437 16.00 -12.90 -10.68
N VAL A 438 15.85 -14.22 -10.80
CA VAL A 438 16.72 -15.05 -11.66
C VAL A 438 16.61 -14.63 -13.11
N ILE A 439 15.38 -14.43 -13.61
CA ILE A 439 15.17 -13.94 -14.99
C ILE A 439 15.80 -12.56 -15.18
N GLN A 440 15.57 -11.62 -14.27
CA GLN A 440 16.14 -10.26 -14.35
C GLN A 440 17.66 -10.29 -14.37
N ALA A 441 18.28 -11.07 -13.47
CA ALA A 441 19.71 -11.25 -13.43
C ALA A 441 20.23 -11.89 -14.72
N ALA A 442 19.58 -12.94 -15.24
CA ALA A 442 20.05 -13.67 -16.42
C ALA A 442 20.08 -12.81 -17.70
N PHE A 443 19.23 -11.78 -17.77
CA PHE A 443 19.15 -10.82 -18.87
C PHE A 443 19.72 -9.43 -18.52
N SER A 444 20.46 -9.29 -17.41
CA SER A 444 21.12 -8.05 -17.02
C SER A 444 22.37 -7.80 -17.89
N GLU A 445 22.83 -6.56 -17.98
CA GLU A 445 24.08 -6.24 -18.71
C GLU A 445 25.27 -7.02 -18.11
N GLU A 446 25.37 -7.07 -16.79
CA GLU A 446 26.43 -7.78 -16.06
C GLU A 446 26.49 -9.27 -16.39
N VAL A 447 25.36 -9.98 -16.37
CA VAL A 447 25.37 -11.43 -16.60
C VAL A 447 25.33 -11.75 -18.10
N LEU A 448 24.47 -11.08 -18.88
CA LEU A 448 24.26 -11.41 -20.29
C LEU A 448 25.35 -10.85 -21.21
N VAL A 449 25.79 -9.61 -20.97
CA VAL A 449 26.71 -8.89 -21.87
C VAL A 449 28.14 -9.04 -21.38
N ASP A 450 28.40 -8.79 -20.10
CA ASP A 450 29.75 -8.89 -19.54
C ASP A 450 30.12 -10.35 -19.22
N GLY A 451 29.13 -11.23 -19.12
CA GLY A 451 29.34 -12.63 -18.77
C GLY A 451 29.92 -12.78 -17.36
N ALA A 452 29.52 -11.92 -16.42
CA ALA A 452 29.91 -12.04 -15.02
C ALA A 452 29.00 -13.03 -14.27
N ASN A 453 29.43 -13.45 -13.09
CA ASN A 453 28.54 -14.13 -12.15
C ASN A 453 27.58 -13.09 -11.56
N SER A 454 26.33 -13.46 -11.32
CA SER A 454 25.40 -12.55 -10.64
C SER A 454 25.82 -12.30 -9.18
N SER A 455 25.26 -11.26 -8.56
CA SER A 455 25.16 -11.24 -7.10
C SER A 455 24.35 -12.44 -6.60
N VAL A 456 24.40 -12.70 -5.29
CA VAL A 456 23.51 -13.70 -4.69
C VAL A 456 22.06 -13.26 -4.84
N ILE A 457 21.22 -14.19 -5.28
CA ILE A 457 19.79 -14.03 -5.47
C ILE A 457 19.07 -14.91 -4.44
N GLU A 458 18.33 -14.31 -3.53
CA GLU A 458 17.51 -15.03 -2.56
C GLU A 458 16.18 -15.43 -3.19
N LEU A 459 15.99 -16.73 -3.44
CA LEU A 459 14.75 -17.23 -4.05
C LEU A 459 13.60 -17.23 -3.04
N ASP A 460 13.91 -17.57 -1.79
CA ASP A 460 13.03 -17.64 -0.64
C ASP A 460 13.89 -17.61 0.65
N PRO A 461 13.31 -17.57 1.86
CA PRO A 461 14.07 -17.51 3.12
C PRO A 461 15.03 -18.68 3.38
N ASP A 462 14.95 -19.75 2.60
CA ASP A 462 15.74 -20.98 2.79
C ASP A 462 16.67 -21.30 1.61
N THR A 463 16.59 -20.54 0.50
CA THR A 463 17.30 -20.85 -0.76
C THR A 463 17.90 -19.62 -1.40
N ALA A 464 19.21 -19.66 -1.66
CA ALA A 464 19.95 -18.63 -2.38
C ALA A 464 20.67 -19.24 -3.60
N VAL A 465 20.76 -18.48 -4.70
CA VAL A 465 21.44 -18.90 -5.92
C VAL A 465 22.37 -17.82 -6.47
N VAL A 466 23.40 -18.26 -7.18
CA VAL A 466 24.21 -17.41 -8.06
C VAL A 466 24.14 -18.02 -9.46
N ILE A 467 23.93 -17.17 -10.46
CA ILE A 467 23.81 -17.60 -11.86
C ILE A 467 24.90 -16.98 -12.73
N ARG A 468 25.15 -17.61 -13.89
CA ARG A 468 26.06 -17.12 -14.93
C ARG A 468 25.51 -17.51 -16.29
N VAL A 469 25.58 -16.63 -17.29
CA VAL A 469 25.19 -17.01 -18.65
C VAL A 469 26.16 -18.04 -19.22
N LYS A 470 25.60 -19.13 -19.76
CA LYS A 470 26.33 -20.16 -20.49
C LYS A 470 26.21 -19.93 -22.00
N GLU A 471 25.00 -19.61 -22.45
CA GLU A 471 24.70 -19.40 -23.86
C GLU A 471 23.61 -18.33 -24.03
N HIS A 472 23.80 -17.42 -25.01
CA HIS A 472 22.81 -16.41 -25.40
C HIS A 472 22.26 -16.71 -26.78
N LEU A 473 20.99 -17.14 -26.82
CA LEU A 473 20.26 -17.46 -28.03
C LEU A 473 19.54 -16.19 -28.52
N LYS A 474 20.18 -15.51 -29.48
CA LYS A 474 19.65 -14.26 -30.06
C LYS A 474 18.41 -14.53 -30.93
N PRO A 475 17.47 -13.56 -31.02
CA PRO A 475 16.32 -13.66 -31.90
C PRO A 475 16.71 -13.94 -33.35
N ALA A 476 16.29 -15.10 -33.86
CA ALA A 476 16.53 -15.54 -35.23
C ALA A 476 15.22 -15.50 -36.03
N ALA A 477 15.30 -15.21 -37.33
CA ALA A 477 14.13 -15.24 -38.19
C ALA A 477 13.55 -16.67 -38.27
N ILE A 478 12.25 -16.80 -38.03
CA ILE A 478 11.52 -18.06 -38.19
C ILE A 478 11.29 -18.25 -39.69
N PRO A 479 11.73 -19.37 -40.29
CA PRO A 479 11.55 -19.61 -41.72
C PRO A 479 10.11 -19.40 -42.18
N LEU A 480 9.92 -18.75 -43.33
CA LEU A 480 8.58 -18.51 -43.89
C LEU A 480 7.76 -19.80 -43.99
N ALA A 481 8.40 -20.92 -44.33
CA ALA A 481 7.73 -22.22 -44.42
C ALA A 481 7.01 -22.63 -43.12
N ASP A 482 7.55 -22.24 -41.96
CA ASP A 482 7.01 -22.62 -40.65
C ASP A 482 5.84 -21.72 -40.21
N VAL A 483 5.74 -20.50 -40.76
CA VAL A 483 4.69 -19.52 -40.43
C VAL A 483 3.72 -19.23 -41.58
N ARG A 484 3.90 -19.91 -42.73
CA ARG A 484 3.16 -19.63 -43.97
C ARG A 484 1.65 -19.77 -43.78
N ASP A 485 1.20 -20.86 -43.17
CA ASP A 485 -0.23 -21.15 -43.04
C ASP A 485 -0.93 -20.15 -42.12
N ASP A 486 -0.26 -19.72 -41.04
CA ASP A 486 -0.77 -18.69 -40.15
C ASP A 486 -0.87 -17.32 -40.84
N ILE A 487 0.09 -16.99 -41.69
CA ILE A 487 0.07 -15.77 -42.52
C ILE A 487 -1.11 -15.83 -43.50
N VAL A 488 -1.30 -16.97 -44.19
CA VAL A 488 -2.42 -17.17 -45.12
C VAL A 488 -3.75 -16.95 -44.41
N GLN A 489 -3.97 -17.57 -43.24
CA GLN A 489 -5.21 -17.40 -42.50
C GLN A 489 -5.45 -15.95 -42.06
N GLN A 490 -4.40 -15.26 -41.60
CA GLN A 490 -4.49 -13.84 -41.22
C GLN A 490 -4.83 -12.94 -42.42
N LEU A 491 -4.17 -13.15 -43.56
CA LEU A 491 -4.43 -12.41 -44.79
C LEU A 491 -5.82 -12.68 -45.33
N GLN A 492 -6.28 -13.94 -45.34
CA GLN A 492 -7.63 -14.31 -45.76
C GLN A 492 -8.69 -13.57 -44.93
N ARG A 493 -8.56 -13.57 -43.60
CA ARG A 493 -9.49 -12.84 -42.72
C ARG A 493 -9.46 -11.34 -42.98
N LYS A 494 -8.27 -10.75 -43.09
CA LYS A 494 -8.10 -9.31 -43.34
C LYS A 494 -8.73 -8.90 -44.67
N LEU A 495 -8.37 -9.57 -45.76
CA LEU A 495 -8.85 -9.27 -47.10
C LEU A 495 -10.35 -9.55 -47.25
N ALA A 496 -10.88 -10.59 -46.59
CA ALA A 496 -12.32 -10.85 -46.55
C ALA A 496 -13.08 -9.72 -45.84
N ALA A 497 -12.56 -9.23 -44.71
CA ALA A 497 -13.16 -8.11 -44.00
C ALA A 497 -13.11 -6.81 -44.84
N GLU A 498 -12.00 -6.54 -45.52
CA GLU A 498 -11.85 -5.40 -46.43
C GLU A 498 -12.82 -5.50 -47.64
N THR A 499 -13.00 -6.71 -48.17
CA THR A 499 -13.94 -6.98 -49.26
C THR A 499 -15.39 -6.79 -48.81
N ALA A 500 -15.77 -7.38 -47.67
CA ALA A 500 -17.11 -7.23 -47.09
C ALA A 500 -17.41 -5.76 -46.78
N ARG A 501 -16.42 -5.03 -46.26
CA ARG A 501 -16.51 -3.59 -46.02
C ARG A 501 -16.73 -2.80 -47.31
N THR A 502 -15.94 -3.05 -48.35
CA THR A 502 -16.05 -2.33 -49.62
C THR A 502 -17.44 -2.56 -50.25
N GLN A 503 -17.92 -3.80 -50.26
CA GLN A 503 -19.26 -4.15 -50.73
C GLN A 503 -20.34 -3.46 -49.87
N GLY A 504 -20.22 -3.52 -48.54
CA GLY A 504 -21.16 -2.87 -47.64
C GLY A 504 -21.19 -1.34 -47.78
N GLU A 505 -20.05 -0.70 -48.00
CA GLU A 505 -19.95 0.74 -48.27
C GLU A 505 -20.60 1.11 -49.62
N GLN A 506 -20.50 0.25 -50.64
CA GLN A 506 -21.22 0.41 -51.90
C GLN A 506 -22.74 0.32 -51.71
N LEU A 507 -23.23 -0.70 -50.98
CA LEU A 507 -24.66 -0.85 -50.65
C LEU A 507 -25.18 0.35 -49.84
N LEU A 508 -24.36 0.85 -48.91
CA LEU A 508 -24.67 2.05 -48.13
C LEU A 508 -24.76 3.30 -49.02
N ALA A 509 -23.89 3.44 -50.01
CA ALA A 509 -23.96 4.53 -50.98
C ALA A 509 -25.25 4.45 -51.84
N GLU A 510 -25.61 3.25 -52.32
CA GLU A 510 -26.84 3.03 -53.07
C GLU A 510 -28.10 3.40 -52.27
N LEU A 511 -28.15 3.03 -50.98
CA LEU A 511 -29.24 3.41 -50.08
C LEU A 511 -29.38 4.93 -49.94
N ARG A 512 -28.25 5.65 -49.87
CA ARG A 512 -28.24 7.12 -49.77
C ARG A 512 -28.68 7.79 -51.07
N GLU A 513 -28.50 7.14 -52.21
CA GLU A 513 -29.04 7.57 -53.51
C GLU A 513 -30.54 7.23 -53.69
N GLY A 514 -31.16 6.56 -52.71
CA GLY A 514 -32.57 6.17 -52.74
C GLY A 514 -32.84 4.85 -53.46
N LYS A 515 -31.80 4.08 -53.80
CA LYS A 515 -31.94 2.71 -54.32
C LYS A 515 -32.24 1.74 -53.17
N GLN A 516 -32.87 0.61 -53.48
CA GLN A 516 -33.10 -0.47 -52.52
C GLN A 516 -32.22 -1.67 -52.90
N PRO A 517 -31.10 -1.90 -52.21
CA PRO A 517 -30.26 -3.06 -52.47
C PRO A 517 -31.00 -4.35 -52.15
N GLU A 518 -30.81 -5.36 -52.99
CA GLU A 518 -31.32 -6.71 -52.78
C GLU A 518 -30.61 -7.37 -51.58
N GLY A 519 -31.35 -8.15 -50.79
CA GLY A 519 -30.77 -8.86 -49.65
C GLY A 519 -31.79 -9.16 -48.55
N GLN A 520 -31.41 -10.05 -47.63
CA GLN A 520 -32.23 -10.40 -46.49
C GLN A 520 -32.02 -9.40 -45.35
N TRP A 521 -32.95 -8.44 -45.21
CA TRP A 521 -32.93 -7.48 -44.13
C TRP A 521 -33.46 -8.09 -42.83
N GLN A 522 -32.67 -8.00 -41.76
CA GLN A 522 -33.08 -8.41 -40.42
C GLN A 522 -33.56 -7.18 -39.64
N ALA A 523 -34.86 -7.12 -39.38
CA ALA A 523 -35.48 -6.04 -38.61
C ALA A 523 -35.42 -6.32 -37.12
N VAL A 524 -35.13 -5.27 -36.34
CA VAL A 524 -35.22 -5.25 -34.89
C VAL A 524 -36.07 -4.04 -34.52
N GLU A 525 -37.18 -4.31 -33.85
CA GLU A 525 -38.12 -3.30 -33.36
C GLU A 525 -37.90 -3.06 -31.87
N ALA A 526 -38.10 -1.81 -31.45
CA ALA A 526 -37.97 -1.36 -30.08
C ALA A 526 -36.70 -1.84 -29.36
N ALA A 527 -35.56 -1.90 -30.09
CA ALA A 527 -34.30 -2.36 -29.52
C ALA A 527 -33.82 -1.43 -28.41
N THR A 528 -33.48 -2.00 -27.25
CA THR A 528 -32.88 -1.25 -26.14
C THR A 528 -31.35 -1.12 -26.31
N ARG A 529 -30.71 -0.30 -25.47
CA ARG A 529 -29.25 -0.11 -25.46
C ARG A 529 -28.47 -1.41 -25.15
N SER A 530 -29.14 -2.38 -24.53
CA SER A 530 -28.59 -3.67 -24.13
C SER A 530 -29.41 -4.83 -24.71
N GLN A 531 -29.92 -4.66 -25.93
CA GLN A 531 -30.75 -5.67 -26.60
C GLN A 531 -29.98 -6.99 -26.77
N GLU A 532 -30.51 -8.06 -26.19
CA GLU A 532 -29.96 -9.41 -26.37
C GLU A 532 -30.10 -9.85 -27.84
N GLY A 533 -29.12 -10.63 -28.31
CA GLY A 533 -29.08 -11.14 -29.68
C GLY A 533 -28.54 -10.16 -30.72
N VAL A 534 -28.17 -8.93 -30.32
CA VAL A 534 -27.55 -7.93 -31.21
C VAL A 534 -26.13 -7.65 -30.75
N ALA A 535 -25.17 -7.61 -31.69
CA ALA A 535 -23.77 -7.34 -31.37
C ALA A 535 -23.59 -5.97 -30.68
N PRO A 536 -22.81 -5.87 -29.58
CA PRO A 536 -22.63 -4.61 -28.85
C PRO A 536 -22.11 -3.44 -29.70
N ALA A 537 -21.18 -3.71 -30.62
CA ALA A 537 -20.66 -2.70 -31.55
C ALA A 537 -21.74 -2.14 -32.47
N LEU A 538 -22.66 -2.99 -32.92
CA LEU A 538 -23.82 -2.60 -33.73
C LEU A 538 -24.80 -1.75 -32.92
N LEU A 539 -25.15 -2.15 -31.69
CA LEU A 539 -26.01 -1.34 -30.82
C LEU A 539 -25.41 0.04 -30.54
N GLN A 540 -24.12 0.11 -30.21
CA GLN A 540 -23.44 1.38 -29.98
C GLN A 540 -23.50 2.29 -31.21
N ALA A 541 -23.31 1.73 -32.41
CA ALA A 541 -23.40 2.49 -33.65
C ALA A 541 -24.83 2.97 -33.93
N VAL A 542 -25.84 2.09 -33.83
CA VAL A 542 -27.26 2.42 -34.06
C VAL A 542 -27.73 3.54 -33.11
N PHE A 543 -27.35 3.49 -31.83
CA PHE A 543 -27.75 4.52 -30.86
C PHE A 543 -27.03 5.86 -31.03
N ARG A 544 -25.94 5.91 -31.80
CA ARG A 544 -25.24 7.15 -32.20
C ARG A 544 -25.76 7.75 -33.50
N MET A 545 -26.54 7.01 -34.28
CA MET A 545 -27.08 7.50 -35.54
C MET A 545 -28.04 8.69 -35.32
N PRO A 546 -28.08 9.64 -36.26
CA PRO A 546 -29.04 10.74 -36.21
C PRO A 546 -30.48 10.21 -36.27
N ARG A 547 -31.40 10.92 -35.60
CA ARG A 547 -32.83 10.63 -35.71
C ARG A 547 -33.27 10.83 -37.18
N PRO A 548 -34.01 9.87 -37.78
CA PRO A 548 -34.64 10.06 -39.09
C PRO A 548 -35.50 11.33 -39.13
N GLU A 549 -35.36 12.15 -40.18
CA GLU A 549 -36.09 13.43 -40.29
C GLU A 549 -37.60 13.24 -40.46
N GLN A 550 -38.00 12.16 -41.13
CA GLN A 550 -39.39 11.78 -41.42
C GLN A 550 -39.51 10.26 -41.42
N GLN A 551 -40.72 9.73 -41.19
CA GLN A 551 -40.98 8.29 -41.13
C GLN A 551 -40.59 7.56 -42.43
N ASP A 552 -40.68 8.25 -43.57
CA ASP A 552 -40.32 7.71 -44.89
C ASP A 552 -38.86 8.03 -45.31
N LYS A 553 -38.06 8.64 -44.43
CA LYS A 553 -36.67 9.02 -44.68
C LYS A 553 -35.73 8.46 -43.61
N PRO A 554 -35.43 7.14 -43.66
CA PRO A 554 -34.56 6.51 -42.69
C PRO A 554 -33.12 7.06 -42.75
N SER A 555 -32.40 6.92 -41.64
CA SER A 555 -30.96 7.23 -41.58
C SER A 555 -30.15 5.98 -41.84
N TYR A 556 -29.02 6.12 -42.55
CA TYR A 556 -28.19 4.98 -42.94
C TYR A 556 -26.76 5.09 -42.40
N SER A 557 -26.25 3.97 -41.89
CA SER A 557 -24.87 3.85 -41.44
C SER A 557 -24.31 2.48 -41.80
N GLY A 558 -23.00 2.30 -41.62
CA GLY A 558 -22.33 1.01 -41.78
C GLY A 558 -21.41 0.75 -40.60
N VAL A 559 -21.26 -0.52 -40.22
CA VAL A 559 -20.52 -0.96 -39.03
C VAL A 559 -19.69 -2.17 -39.39
N ALA A 560 -18.37 -2.11 -39.16
CA ALA A 560 -17.51 -3.28 -39.20
C ALA A 560 -17.58 -4.01 -37.85
N LEU A 561 -17.79 -5.32 -37.88
CA LEU A 561 -17.82 -6.17 -36.69
C LEU A 561 -16.46 -6.84 -36.46
N ASN A 562 -16.21 -7.30 -35.23
CA ASN A 562 -14.95 -7.93 -34.84
C ASN A 562 -14.68 -9.26 -35.57
N ASN A 563 -15.72 -9.91 -36.08
CA ASN A 563 -15.59 -11.12 -36.90
C ASN A 563 -15.24 -10.83 -38.37
N GLY A 564 -15.11 -9.56 -38.76
CA GLY A 564 -14.79 -9.13 -40.12
C GLY A 564 -16.02 -8.77 -40.97
N ASP A 565 -17.23 -9.15 -40.55
CA ASP A 565 -18.46 -8.82 -41.28
C ASP A 565 -18.69 -7.31 -41.32
N TYR A 566 -19.35 -6.86 -42.39
CA TYR A 566 -19.82 -5.49 -42.48
C TYR A 566 -21.34 -5.44 -42.46
N VAL A 567 -21.89 -4.65 -41.54
CA VAL A 567 -23.33 -4.51 -41.37
C VAL A 567 -23.77 -3.14 -41.86
N VAL A 568 -24.62 -3.13 -42.88
CA VAL A 568 -25.34 -1.94 -43.32
C VAL A 568 -26.58 -1.78 -42.46
N VAL A 569 -26.75 -0.60 -41.88
CA VAL A 569 -27.82 -0.29 -40.93
C VAL A 569 -28.76 0.73 -41.54
N ARG A 570 -30.05 0.40 -41.52
CA ARG A 570 -31.15 1.33 -41.81
C ARG A 570 -31.90 1.61 -40.52
N LEU A 571 -31.73 2.80 -39.96
CA LEU A 571 -32.49 3.27 -38.80
C LEU A 571 -33.82 3.86 -39.29
N ASN A 572 -34.92 3.19 -38.95
CA ASN A 572 -36.27 3.58 -39.32
C ASN A 572 -36.90 4.52 -38.29
N GLY A 573 -36.56 4.36 -37.01
CA GLY A 573 -37.21 5.11 -35.94
C GLY A 573 -36.38 5.23 -34.66
N VAL A 574 -36.53 6.38 -33.98
CA VAL A 574 -36.05 6.63 -32.63
C VAL A 574 -37.26 6.84 -31.75
N ASN A 575 -37.67 5.79 -31.05
CA ASN A 575 -38.86 5.83 -30.20
C ASN A 575 -38.49 6.38 -28.83
N GLU A 576 -39.28 7.32 -28.36
CA GLU A 576 -39.24 7.76 -26.97
C GLU A 576 -40.27 6.94 -26.22
N ALA A 577 -39.89 6.37 -25.08
CA ALA A 577 -40.84 5.65 -24.25
C ALA A 577 -41.93 6.64 -23.77
N ASP A 578 -43.19 6.34 -24.05
CA ASP A 578 -44.36 7.10 -23.59
C ASP A 578 -44.74 6.73 -22.14
N ALA A 579 -43.73 6.34 -21.36
CA ALA A 579 -43.91 5.79 -20.03
C ALA A 579 -43.89 6.93 -19.01
N THR A 580 -45.04 7.17 -18.38
CA THR A 580 -45.08 7.92 -17.13
C THR A 580 -44.28 7.15 -16.09
N LEU A 581 -43.09 7.66 -15.74
CA LEU A 581 -42.29 7.10 -14.65
C LEU A 581 -43.09 7.04 -13.36
N SER A 582 -43.00 5.92 -12.66
CA SER A 582 -43.46 5.80 -11.28
C SER A 582 -42.69 6.76 -10.36
N ASP A 583 -43.25 7.07 -9.19
CA ASP A 583 -42.59 7.96 -8.24
C ASP A 583 -41.28 7.36 -7.69
N GLU A 584 -41.20 6.03 -7.61
CA GLU A 584 -39.99 5.31 -7.23
C GLU A 584 -38.89 5.43 -8.28
N GLU A 585 -39.21 5.22 -9.57
CA GLU A 585 -38.25 5.40 -10.67
C GLU A 585 -37.74 6.84 -10.74
N LYS A 586 -38.63 7.83 -10.61
CA LYS A 586 -38.24 9.24 -10.54
C LYS A 586 -37.29 9.50 -9.37
N LEU A 587 -37.56 8.93 -8.20
CA LEU A 587 -36.73 9.09 -7.02
C LEU A 587 -35.34 8.48 -7.21
N ASN A 588 -35.27 7.29 -7.82
CA ASN A 588 -34.00 6.61 -8.09
C ASN A 588 -33.15 7.39 -9.10
N ILE A 589 -33.74 7.84 -10.21
CA ILE A 589 -33.06 8.68 -11.20
C ILE A 589 -32.63 10.00 -10.56
N ARG A 590 -33.48 10.64 -9.76
CA ARG A 590 -33.14 11.88 -9.05
C ARG A 590 -31.93 11.69 -8.14
N ARG A 591 -31.90 10.63 -7.33
CA ARG A 591 -30.76 10.31 -6.46
C ARG A 591 -29.48 10.06 -7.26
N PHE A 592 -29.57 9.29 -8.35
CA PHE A 592 -28.42 9.02 -9.21
C PHE A 592 -27.84 10.31 -9.81
N LEU A 593 -28.68 11.14 -10.42
CA LEU A 593 -28.24 12.38 -11.06
C LEU A 593 -27.75 13.42 -10.05
N ALA A 594 -28.47 13.58 -8.94
CA ALA A 594 -28.09 14.49 -7.84
C ALA A 594 -26.74 14.09 -7.23
N SER A 595 -26.51 12.79 -6.99
CA SER A 595 -25.24 12.28 -6.50
C SER A 595 -24.11 12.56 -7.48
N ARG A 596 -24.33 12.34 -8.78
CA ARG A 596 -23.32 12.64 -9.82
C ARG A 596 -23.00 14.13 -9.91
N MET A 597 -24.02 15.00 -9.86
CA MET A 597 -23.84 16.44 -9.85
C MET A 597 -23.06 16.90 -8.60
N GLY A 598 -23.44 16.41 -7.43
CA GLY A 598 -22.74 16.72 -6.18
C GLY A 598 -21.28 16.23 -6.15
N GLN A 599 -20.96 15.12 -6.81
CA GLN A 599 -19.57 14.67 -6.99
C GLN A 599 -18.79 15.61 -7.92
N GLN A 600 -19.42 16.12 -8.99
CA GLN A 600 -18.82 17.11 -9.88
C GLN A 600 -18.58 18.44 -9.16
N ASP A 601 -19.54 18.90 -8.35
CA ASP A 601 -19.42 20.11 -7.54
C ASP A 601 -18.27 19.98 -6.53
N PHE A 602 -18.14 18.83 -5.87
CA PHE A 602 -17.01 18.57 -4.97
C PHE A 602 -15.66 18.53 -5.70
N ALA A 603 -15.61 17.93 -6.90
CA ALA A 603 -14.40 17.93 -7.73
C ALA A 603 -14.00 19.35 -8.16
N ALA A 604 -14.97 20.16 -8.58
CA ALA A 604 -14.77 21.57 -8.93
C ALA A 604 -14.32 22.39 -7.71
N PHE A 605 -14.91 22.15 -6.53
CA PHE A 605 -14.49 22.75 -5.27
C PHE A 605 -13.04 22.42 -4.94
N ARG A 606 -12.63 21.16 -5.06
CA ARG A 606 -11.23 20.75 -4.84
C ARG A 606 -10.27 21.41 -5.84
N GLN A 607 -10.63 21.47 -7.11
CA GLN A 607 -9.85 22.19 -8.13
C GLN A 607 -9.72 23.68 -7.80
N LYS A 608 -10.80 24.31 -7.32
CA LYS A 608 -10.77 25.70 -6.84
C LYS A 608 -9.79 25.87 -5.69
N LEU A 609 -9.83 24.99 -4.67
CA LEU A 609 -8.89 25.04 -3.54
C LEU A 609 -7.43 24.94 -4.01
N GLN A 610 -7.13 24.02 -4.92
CA GLN A 610 -5.78 23.91 -5.50
C GLN A 610 -5.36 25.18 -6.24
N ALA A 611 -6.27 25.80 -7.01
CA ALA A 611 -5.97 26.99 -7.79
C ALA A 611 -5.77 28.25 -6.94
N GLU A 612 -6.45 28.35 -5.79
CA GLU A 612 -6.36 29.49 -4.87
C GLU A 612 -5.21 29.35 -3.85
N ALA A 613 -4.70 28.14 -3.64
CA ALA A 613 -3.68 27.86 -2.65
C ALA A 613 -2.28 28.30 -3.08
N LYS A 614 -1.49 28.75 -2.10
CA LYS A 614 -0.04 28.93 -2.27
C LYS A 614 0.62 27.57 -2.00
N ILE A 615 1.10 26.92 -3.07
CA ILE A 615 1.74 25.60 -3.01
C ILE A 615 3.21 25.73 -3.44
N GLU A 616 4.13 25.42 -2.54
CA GLU A 616 5.56 25.31 -2.82
C GLU A 616 5.96 23.83 -2.75
N ARG A 617 6.73 23.33 -3.73
CA ARG A 617 7.19 21.93 -3.81
C ARG A 617 8.72 21.92 -3.77
N PHE A 618 9.31 21.00 -3.01
CA PHE A 618 10.75 20.97 -2.71
C PHE A 618 11.48 19.75 -3.28
#